data_AF-A0A1H0L8R4-F1
#
_entry.id   AF-A0A1H0L8R4-F1
#
_cell.length_a   1.000
_cell.length_b   1.000
_cell.length_c   1.000
_cell.angle_alpha   90.00
_cell.angle_beta   90.00
_cell.angle_gamma   90.00
#
_symmetry.space_group_name_H-M   'P 1'
#
loop_
_entity.id
_entity.type
_entity.pdbx_description
1 polymer ?
#
loop_
_entity_poly.entity_id
_entity_poly.type
_entity_poly.pdbx_seq_one_letter_code
_entity_poly.pdbx_strand_id
1 'polypeptide(L)' 'MAAPRKYPDELRERATRLAVEARRDPVSAGGAIKRIADQLGVHPEALRTWVNQAETVPHS' A
#
# COMPACT_ATOMS: atom_id res chain seq x y z
N MET A 1 -17.04 -18.53 5.73
CA MET A 1 -16.02 -18.61 4.66
C MET A 1 -15.59 -17.19 4.34
N ALA A 2 -14.33 -16.82 4.61
CA ALA A 2 -13.83 -15.50 4.22
C ALA A 2 -13.86 -15.43 2.69
N ALA A 3 -14.53 -14.42 2.14
CA ALA A 3 -14.55 -14.18 0.70
C ALA A 3 -13.11 -14.17 0.16
N PRO A 4 -12.86 -14.68 -1.05
CA PRO A 4 -11.53 -14.60 -1.65
C PRO A 4 -11.14 -13.14 -1.73
N ARG A 5 -10.25 -12.70 -0.84
CA ARG A 5 -9.73 -11.34 -0.89
C ARG A 5 -9.01 -11.22 -2.23
N LYS A 6 -9.46 -10.25 -3.04
CA LYS A 6 -8.94 -9.95 -4.38
C LYS A 6 -7.40 -9.77 -4.39
N TYR A 7 -6.82 -9.49 -3.22
CA TYR A 7 -5.39 -9.49 -2.95
C TYR A 7 -5.11 -10.27 -1.65
N PRO A 8 -4.13 -11.19 -1.63
CA PRO A 8 -3.70 -11.84 -0.40
C PRO A 8 -3.13 -10.82 0.58
N ASP A 9 -3.29 -11.08 1.88
CA ASP A 9 -2.87 -10.17 2.95
C ASP A 9 -1.36 -9.87 2.87
N GLU A 10 -0.52 -10.87 2.52
CA GLU A 10 0.92 -10.68 2.30
C GLU A 10 1.24 -9.66 1.20
N LEU A 11 0.48 -9.67 0.09
CA LEU A 11 0.66 -8.70 -1.00
C LEU A 11 0.26 -7.31 -0.54
N ARG A 12 -0.84 -7.21 0.20
CA ARG A 12 -1.32 -5.96 0.79
C ARG A 12 -0.27 -5.38 1.74
N GLU A 13 0.24 -6.17 2.67
CA GLU A 13 1.25 -5.74 3.64
C GLU A 13 2.54 -5.29 2.95
N ARG A 14 3.03 -6.08 1.99
CA ARG A 14 4.22 -5.74 1.21
C ARG A 14 4.04 -4.44 0.43
N ALA A 15 2.93 -4.29 -0.30
CA ALA A 15 2.66 -3.10 -1.09
C ALA A 15 2.56 -1.85 -0.19
N THR A 16 1.88 -1.99 0.95
CA THR A 16 1.69 -0.93 1.92
C THR A 16 3.01 -0.47 2.51
N ARG A 17 3.85 -1.41 2.95
CA ARG A 17 5.16 -1.12 3.53
C ARG A 17 6.05 -0.38 2.53
N LEU A 18 6.17 -0.88 1.30
CA LEU A 18 6.95 -0.24 0.25
C LEU A 18 6.45 1.18 -0.04
N ALA A 19 5.13 1.38 -0.08
CA ALA A 19 4.55 2.68 -0.37
C ALA A 19 4.74 3.67 0.79
N VAL A 20 4.68 3.22 2.04
CA VAL A 20 5.02 4.04 3.21
C VAL A 20 6.49 4.44 3.18
N GLU A 21 7.40 3.49 2.92
CA GLU A 21 8.84 3.75 2.83
C GLU A 21 9.17 4.73 1.69
N ALA A 22 8.60 4.52 0.50
CA ALA A 22 8.81 5.41 -0.64
C ALA A 22 8.22 6.82 -0.45
N ARG A 23 7.15 6.97 0.35
CA ARG A 23 6.58 8.28 0.70
C ARG A 23 7.40 9.06 1.72
N ARG A 24 8.27 8.40 2.49
CA ARG A 24 9.21 9.07 3.41
C ARG A 24 10.34 9.78 2.66
N ASP A 25 10.63 9.35 1.43
CA ASP A 25 11.59 10.01 0.57
C ASP A 25 10.94 11.18 -0.19
N PRO A 26 11.37 12.44 0.03
CA PRO A 26 10.73 13.61 -0.58
C PRO A 26 10.87 13.65 -2.10
N VAL A 27 11.87 12.94 -2.67
CA VAL A 27 12.09 12.85 -4.12
C VAL A 27 11.12 11.84 -4.76
N SER A 28 10.79 10.77 -4.05
CA SER A 28 9.94 9.67 -4.54
C SER A 28 8.49 9.76 -4.10
N ALA A 29 8.16 10.62 -3.13
CA ALA A 29 6.82 10.80 -2.60
C ALA A 29 5.78 11.12 -3.70
N GLY A 30 6.19 11.89 -4.70
CA GLY A 30 5.40 12.17 -5.90
C GLY A 30 5.22 10.93 -6.76
N GLY A 31 4.13 10.19 -6.55
CA GLY A 31 3.76 9.03 -7.37
C GLY A 31 4.27 7.68 -6.86
N ALA A 32 4.88 7.61 -5.67
CA ALA A 32 5.27 6.36 -5.01
C ALA A 32 4.15 5.30 -5.03
N ILE A 33 2.94 5.70 -4.63
CA ILE A 33 1.76 4.81 -4.60
C ILE A 33 1.46 4.26 -5.99
N LYS A 34 1.42 5.11 -7.02
CA LYS A 34 1.11 4.68 -8.39
C LYS A 34 2.18 3.74 -8.93
N ARG A 35 3.46 4.04 -8.71
CA ARG A 35 4.57 3.20 -9.17
C ARG A 35 4.53 1.81 -8.53
N ILE A 36 4.35 1.75 -7.21
CA ILE A 36 4.33 0.46 -6.48
C ILE A 36 3.08 -0.33 -6.81
N ALA A 37 1.94 0.34 -6.96
CA ALA A 37 0.70 -0.27 -7.44
C ALA A 37 0.89 -0.94 -8.80
N ASP A 38 1.49 -0.24 -9.77
CA ASP A 38 1.78 -0.76 -11.10
C ASP A 38 2.77 -1.94 -11.06
N GLN A 39 3.85 -1.83 -10.29
CA GLN A 39 4.85 -2.90 -10.12
C GLN A 39 4.30 -4.19 -9.53
N LEU A 40 3.31 -4.09 -8.64
CA LEU A 40 2.72 -5.23 -7.93
C LEU A 40 1.38 -5.68 -8.53
N GLY A 41 0.90 -5.01 -9.59
CA GLY A 41 -0.42 -5.29 -10.18
C GLY A 41 -1.59 -4.99 -9.24
N VAL A 42 -1.41 -4.06 -8.30
CA VAL A 42 -2.41 -3.64 -7.32
C VAL A 42 -3.09 -2.37 -7.81
N HIS A 43 -4.37 -2.21 -7.51
CA HIS A 43 -5.08 -0.97 -7.84
C HIS A 43 -4.53 0.21 -6.99
N PRO A 44 -4.13 1.35 -7.59
CA PRO A 44 -3.50 2.45 -6.87
C PRO A 44 -4.39 3.06 -5.78
N GLU A 45 -5.70 3.11 -5.99
CA GLU A 45 -6.64 3.56 -4.95
C GLU A 45 -6.70 2.59 -3.76
N ALA A 46 -6.65 1.27 -4.01
CA ALA A 46 -6.65 0.28 -2.94
C ALA A 46 -5.38 0.42 -2.09
N LEU A 47 -4.23 0.59 -2.75
CA LEU A 47 -2.96 0.81 -2.08
C LEU A 47 -2.96 2.10 -1.25
N ARG A 48 -3.53 3.20 -1.77
CA ARG A 48 -3.69 4.44 -1.02
C ARG A 48 -4.52 4.24 0.25
N THR A 49 -5.62 3.50 0.17
CA THR A 49 -6.44 3.19 1.36
C THR A 49 -5.66 2.38 2.39
N TRP A 50 -4.86 1.40 1.96
CA TRP A 50 -4.06 0.59 2.89
C TRP A 50 -2.93 1.38 3.55
N VAL A 51 -2.25 2.24 2.80
CA VAL A 51 -1.23 3.15 3.31
C VAL A 51 -1.83 4.10 4.33
N ASN A 52 -2.96 4.75 4.00
CA ASN A 52 -3.66 5.61 4.95
C ASN A 52 -4.07 4.85 6.21
N GLN A 53 -4.59 3.62 6.09
CA GLN A 53 -4.93 2.78 7.24
C GLN A 53 -3.69 2.46 8.09
N ALA A 54 -2.57 2.11 7.48
CA ALA A 54 -1.32 1.81 8.19
C ALA A 54 -0.73 3.04 8.89
N GLU A 55 -0.95 4.25 8.35
CA GLU A 55 -0.57 5.52 8.98
C GLU A 55 -1.54 5.92 10.11
N THR A 56 -2.82 5.53 10.03
CA THR A 56 -3.86 5.91 11.00
C THR A 56 -4.15 4.87 12.08
N VAL A 57 -3.74 3.61 11.95
CA VAL A 57 -3.84 2.66 13.07
C VAL A 57 -2.70 2.91 14.06
N PRO A 58 -2.95 3.52 15.23
CA PRO A 58 -2.01 3.40 16.34
C PRO A 58 -1.93 1.91 16.68
N HIS A 59 -0.73 1.35 16.62
CA HIS A 59 -0.47 0.04 17.19
C HIS A 59 -0.73 0.17 18.70
N SER A 60 -1.92 -0.25 19.13
CA SER A 60 -2.37 -0.17 20.52
C SER A 60 -1.90 -1.37 21.31
#